data_AF-A0AA97EC42-F1
#
_entry.id   AF-A0AA97EC42-F1
#
_cell.length_a   1.000
_cell.length_b   1.000
_cell.length_c   1.000
_cell.angle_alpha   90.00
_cell.angle_beta   90.00
_cell.angle_gamma   90.00
#
_symmetry.space_group_name_H-M   'P 1'
#
loop_
_entity.id
_entity.type
_entity.pdbx_description
1 polymer ?
#
loop_
_entity_poly.entity_id
_entity_poly.type
_entity_poly.pdbx_seq_one_letter_code
_entity_poly.pdbx_strand_id
1 'polypeptide(L)'
;MAISNNELENKIIFISQSLDPESHFYGRLLNWQGVDGFWHYGIGLSDTQIFDTGRGWEPFERYYVNTKFVLGIDEIAYTPDKTIKRLIYALRCFKDWDYGLLGWNCEHLGRLIATNQPISYEVRQQIWPIPQLNNDGWHPSAEDDLRNYLLAHAPEWV
;
A
#
# COMPACT_ATOMS: atom_id res chain seq x y z
N MET A 1 -0.62 -6.80 13.23
CA MET A 1 -1.44 -6.19 14.30
C MET A 1 -2.75 -5.83 13.65
N ALA A 2 -3.83 -6.52 14.02
CA ALA A 2 -5.16 -6.17 13.58
C ALA A 2 -5.57 -4.79 14.12
N ILE A 3 -6.27 -3.99 13.31
CA ILE A 3 -6.84 -2.71 13.74
C ILE A 3 -8.34 -2.84 14.00
N SER A 4 -8.87 -2.10 14.97
CA SER A 4 -10.30 -2.11 15.28
C SER A 4 -11.12 -1.46 14.15
N ASN A 5 -12.40 -1.79 14.06
CA ASN A 5 -13.29 -1.18 13.07
C ASN A 5 -13.39 0.34 13.26
N ASN A 6 -13.37 0.83 14.50
CA ASN A 6 -13.43 2.27 14.76
C ASN A 6 -12.17 2.99 14.29
N GLU A 7 -10.99 2.41 14.53
CA GLU A 7 -9.73 2.95 14.01
C GLU A 7 -9.69 2.92 12.47
N LEU A 8 -10.17 1.83 11.86
CA LEU A 8 -10.28 1.72 10.41
C LEU A 8 -11.18 2.82 9.81
N GLU A 9 -12.37 3.04 10.35
CA GLU A 9 -13.26 4.09 9.84
C GLU A 9 -12.65 5.49 10.00
N ASN A 10 -11.97 5.76 11.11
CA ASN A 10 -11.26 7.03 11.30
C ASN A 10 -10.17 7.23 10.24
N LYS A 11 -9.43 6.18 9.89
CA LYS A 11 -8.42 6.23 8.81
C LYS A 11 -9.06 6.49 7.45
N ILE A 12 -10.18 5.85 7.15
CA ILE A 12 -10.91 6.07 5.88
C ILE A 12 -11.48 7.49 5.80
N ILE A 13 -12.00 8.02 6.91
CA ILE A 13 -12.46 9.41 7.00
C ILE A 13 -11.30 10.36 6.75
N PHE A 14 -10.15 10.15 7.40
CA PHE A 14 -8.96 10.96 7.19
C PHE A 14 -8.52 10.95 5.73
N ILE A 15 -8.43 9.76 5.10
CA ILE A 15 -8.07 9.63 3.69
C ILE A 15 -8.99 10.53 2.86
N SER A 16 -10.30 10.38 3.05
CA SER A 16 -11.33 11.11 2.29
C SER A 16 -11.22 12.63 2.45
N GLN A 17 -10.87 13.11 3.65
CA GLN A 17 -10.69 14.53 3.93
C GLN A 17 -9.36 15.10 3.38
N SER A 18 -8.40 14.23 3.09
CA SER A 18 -7.05 14.61 2.65
C SER A 18 -6.83 14.47 1.15
N LEU A 19 -7.83 13.98 0.41
CA LEU A 19 -7.73 13.79 -1.03
C LEU A 19 -7.71 15.12 -1.76
N ASP A 20 -6.73 15.29 -2.64
CA ASP A 20 -6.66 16.38 -3.60
C ASP A 20 -6.42 15.81 -5.00
N PRO A 21 -7.47 15.62 -5.84
CA PRO A 21 -7.32 15.05 -7.18
C PRO A 21 -6.40 15.84 -8.13
N GLU A 22 -6.19 17.13 -7.87
CA GLU A 22 -5.31 17.98 -8.69
C GLU A 22 -3.83 17.85 -8.27
N SER A 23 -3.56 17.17 -7.15
CA SER A 23 -2.21 16.94 -6.66
C SER A 23 -1.41 16.04 -7.61
N HIS A 24 -0.12 16.36 -7.76
CA HIS A 24 0.82 15.54 -8.50
C HIS A 24 1.03 14.14 -7.88
N PHE A 25 0.81 14.03 -6.57
CA PHE A 25 1.00 12.79 -5.80
C PHE A 25 -0.29 11.97 -5.68
N TYR A 26 -1.45 12.54 -6.04
CA TYR A 26 -2.75 11.90 -5.90
C TYR A 26 -2.75 10.48 -6.50
N GLY A 27 -3.07 9.49 -5.68
CA GLY A 27 -3.18 8.09 -6.08
C GLY A 27 -1.88 7.48 -6.65
N ARG A 28 -0.72 8.10 -6.40
CA ARG A 28 0.60 7.57 -6.83
C ARG A 28 1.23 6.72 -5.73
N LEU A 29 1.89 5.65 -6.15
CA LEU A 29 2.73 4.85 -5.25
C LEU A 29 4.06 5.56 -5.01
N LEU A 30 4.37 5.76 -3.74
CA LEU A 30 5.55 6.48 -3.28
C LEU A 30 6.40 5.59 -2.39
N ASN A 31 7.70 5.86 -2.35
CA ASN A 31 8.60 5.30 -1.37
C ASN A 31 9.53 6.36 -0.76
N TRP A 32 10.04 6.06 0.43
CA TRP A 32 11.03 6.86 1.13
C TRP A 32 11.89 5.96 2.01
N GLN A 33 13.11 6.41 2.34
CA GLN A 33 13.95 5.71 3.29
C GLN A 33 13.66 6.24 4.69
N GLY A 34 13.31 5.34 5.60
CA GLY A 34 13.05 5.68 7.00
C GLY A 34 14.34 5.94 7.78
N VAL A 35 14.19 6.49 8.99
CA VAL A 35 15.32 6.65 9.93
C VAL A 35 15.90 5.32 10.39
N ASP A 36 15.14 4.24 10.23
CA ASP A 36 15.52 2.86 10.46
C ASP A 36 16.34 2.26 9.32
N GLY A 37 16.51 2.99 8.21
CA GLY A 37 17.27 2.58 7.03
C GLY A 37 16.50 1.72 6.04
N PHE A 38 15.27 1.31 6.37
CA PHE A 38 14.42 0.49 5.51
C PHE A 38 13.62 1.34 4.52
N TRP A 39 13.21 0.74 3.41
CA TRP A 39 12.30 1.39 2.47
C TRP A 39 10.86 1.25 2.95
N HIS A 40 10.19 2.38 3.06
CA HIS A 40 8.76 2.47 3.36
C HIS A 40 8.00 2.86 2.11
N TYR A 41 6.73 2.45 2.06
CA TYR A 41 5.86 2.62 0.89
C TYR A 41 4.51 3.19 1.32
N GLY A 42 3.94 4.00 0.45
CA GLY A 42 2.66 4.66 0.73
C GLY A 42 1.97 5.16 -0.53
N ILE A 43 0.72 5.59 -0.38
CA ILE A 43 -0.07 6.18 -1.45
C ILE A 43 -0.19 7.68 -1.20
N GLY A 44 0.12 8.50 -2.20
CA GLY A 44 -0.07 9.95 -2.12
C GLY A 44 -1.56 10.31 -2.10
N LEU A 45 -1.95 11.15 -1.15
CA LEU A 45 -3.32 11.65 -1.01
C LEU A 45 -3.45 13.07 -1.55
N SER A 46 -2.42 13.89 -1.33
CA SER A 46 -2.29 15.27 -1.81
C SER A 46 -0.82 15.68 -1.86
N ASP A 47 -0.55 16.95 -2.20
CA ASP A 47 0.82 17.48 -2.21
C ASP A 47 1.47 17.51 -0.82
N THR A 48 0.65 17.44 0.23
CA THR A 48 1.08 17.51 1.63
C THR A 48 0.88 16.22 2.40
N GLN A 49 0.06 15.27 1.92
CA GLN A 49 -0.31 14.08 2.68
C GLN A 49 0.02 12.78 1.94
N ILE A 50 0.60 11.83 2.69
CA ILE A 50 0.82 10.44 2.27
C ILE A 50 0.12 9.53 3.24
N PHE A 51 -0.50 8.47 2.72
CA PHE A 51 -0.95 7.35 3.51
C PHE A 51 0.13 6.27 3.58
N ASP A 52 0.69 6.02 4.77
CA ASP A 52 1.65 4.94 4.97
C ASP A 52 0.96 3.57 4.88
N THR A 53 1.50 2.68 4.06
CA THR A 53 1.01 1.29 3.96
C THR A 53 1.73 0.34 4.91
N GLY A 54 2.62 0.88 5.75
CA GLY A 54 3.33 0.23 6.83
C GLY A 54 2.49 -0.11 8.05
N ARG A 55 3.18 -0.49 9.12
CA ARG A 55 2.53 -0.91 10.36
C ARG A 55 1.70 0.24 10.93
N GLY A 56 0.41 -0.02 11.17
CA GLY A 56 -0.50 0.94 11.78
C GLY A 56 -1.26 1.80 10.77
N TRP A 57 -0.89 1.80 9.49
CA TRP A 57 -1.62 2.51 8.43
C TRP A 57 -1.88 3.98 8.77
N GLU A 58 -0.82 4.70 9.13
CA GLU A 58 -0.92 6.09 9.57
C GLU A 58 -0.64 7.04 8.41
N PRO A 59 -1.51 8.02 8.17
CA PRO A 59 -1.17 9.11 7.30
C PRO A 59 -0.17 10.06 7.97
N PHE A 60 0.65 10.73 7.18
CA PHE A 60 1.58 11.73 7.68
C PHE A 60 1.86 12.81 6.65
N GLU A 61 2.40 13.93 7.12
CA GLU A 61 2.74 15.06 6.26
C GLU A 61 4.00 14.76 5.44
N ARG A 62 3.89 14.84 4.12
CA ARG A 62 4.93 14.46 3.16
C ARG A 62 6.29 15.13 3.44
N TYR A 63 6.29 16.38 3.89
CA TYR A 63 7.53 17.14 4.07
C TYR A 63 8.44 16.58 5.18
N TYR A 64 7.95 15.67 6.03
CA TYR A 64 8.79 14.99 7.02
C TYR A 64 9.77 13.98 6.39
N VAL A 65 9.59 13.63 5.11
CA VAL A 65 10.38 12.61 4.42
C VAL A 65 10.72 13.02 2.99
N ASN A 66 11.85 12.53 2.50
CA ASN A 66 12.22 12.68 1.10
C ASN A 66 11.57 11.57 0.26
N THR A 67 10.35 11.85 -0.20
CA THR A 67 9.53 10.91 -0.98
C THR A 67 9.86 10.90 -2.45
N LYS A 68 9.76 9.73 -3.07
CA LYS A 68 10.00 9.50 -4.49
C LYS A 68 8.87 8.67 -5.08
N PHE A 69 8.63 8.84 -6.38
CA PHE A 69 7.79 7.93 -7.14
C PHE A 69 8.48 6.58 -7.28
N VAL A 70 7.72 5.51 -7.09
CA VAL A 70 8.21 4.17 -7.42
C VAL A 70 8.36 4.07 -8.94
N LEU A 71 9.55 3.75 -9.42
CA LEU A 71 9.89 3.69 -10.84
C LEU A 71 9.52 2.33 -11.46
N GLY A 72 9.31 2.33 -12.78
CA GLY A 72 9.15 1.09 -13.56
C GLY A 72 7.78 0.43 -13.40
N ILE A 73 6.78 1.16 -12.90
CA ILE A 73 5.40 0.66 -12.75
C ILE A 73 4.41 1.32 -13.72
N ASP A 74 4.83 2.30 -14.53
CA ASP A 74 3.92 3.16 -15.30
C ASP A 74 2.99 2.38 -16.25
N GLU A 75 3.48 1.27 -16.83
CA GLU A 75 2.70 0.43 -17.74
C GLU A 75 1.67 -0.47 -17.03
N ILE A 76 1.83 -0.69 -15.72
CA ILE A 76 0.99 -1.58 -14.91
C ILE A 76 0.24 -0.84 -13.79
N ALA A 77 0.52 0.44 -13.59
CA ALA A 77 -0.10 1.25 -12.56
C ALA A 77 -1.56 1.54 -12.91
N TYR A 78 -2.43 1.40 -11.91
CA TYR A 78 -3.79 1.86 -12.02
C TYR A 78 -3.87 3.38 -12.08
N THR A 79 -4.96 3.87 -12.68
CA THR A 79 -5.29 5.30 -12.62
C THR A 79 -5.38 5.77 -11.17
N PRO A 80 -5.00 7.01 -10.86
CA PRO A 80 -5.08 7.57 -9.50
C PRO A 80 -6.40 7.30 -8.77
N ASP A 81 -7.56 7.52 -9.41
CA ASP A 81 -8.88 7.28 -8.81
C ASP A 81 -9.07 5.81 -8.41
N LYS A 82 -8.74 4.88 -9.33
CA LYS A 82 -8.79 3.43 -9.05
C LYS A 82 -7.84 3.07 -7.90
N THR A 83 -6.64 3.66 -7.83
CA THR A 83 -5.69 3.45 -6.73
C THR A 83 -6.29 3.89 -5.38
N ILE A 84 -6.90 5.07 -5.30
CA ILE A 84 -7.52 5.56 -4.05
C ILE A 84 -8.71 4.69 -3.64
N LYS A 85 -9.54 4.25 -4.59
CA LYS A 85 -10.64 3.32 -4.29
C LYS A 85 -10.09 1.99 -3.75
N ARG A 86 -9.10 1.43 -4.44
CA ARG A 86 -8.44 0.19 -4.02
C ARG A 86 -7.77 0.32 -2.66
N LEU A 87 -7.18 1.46 -2.32
CA LEU A 87 -6.65 1.74 -0.98
C LEU A 87 -7.74 1.51 0.07
N ILE A 88 -8.89 2.19 -0.06
CA ILE A 88 -9.99 2.08 0.92
C ILE A 88 -10.47 0.63 1.08
N TYR A 89 -10.67 -0.10 -0.02
CA TYR A 89 -11.10 -1.50 0.03
C TYR A 89 -10.02 -2.43 0.58
N ALA A 90 -8.75 -2.19 0.28
CA ALA A 90 -7.64 -2.97 0.82
C ALA A 90 -7.53 -2.80 2.34
N LEU A 91 -7.73 -1.59 2.89
CA LEU A 91 -7.76 -1.41 4.34
C LEU A 91 -8.87 -2.23 4.99
N ARG A 92 -10.05 -2.28 4.38
CA ARG A 92 -11.16 -3.11 4.89
C ARG A 92 -10.86 -4.60 4.79
N CYS A 93 -10.26 -5.05 3.68
CA CYS A 93 -9.92 -6.45 3.44
C CYS A 93 -8.83 -6.99 4.38
N PHE A 94 -7.80 -6.19 4.64
CA PHE A 94 -6.58 -6.64 5.32
C PHE A 94 -6.47 -6.16 6.77
N LYS A 95 -7.53 -5.56 7.34
CA LYS A 95 -7.49 -4.97 8.69
C LYS A 95 -7.07 -5.95 9.79
N ASP A 96 -7.33 -7.23 9.56
CA ASP A 96 -7.05 -8.32 10.50
C ASP A 96 -5.73 -9.06 10.21
N TRP A 97 -4.99 -8.64 9.17
CA TRP A 97 -3.74 -9.28 8.78
C TRP A 97 -2.57 -8.82 9.64
N ASP A 98 -1.65 -9.74 9.90
CA ASP A 98 -0.44 -9.44 10.65
C ASP A 98 0.67 -8.90 9.74
N TYR A 99 0.98 -7.63 9.96
CA TYR A 99 2.17 -6.99 9.39
C TYR A 99 3.45 -7.69 9.87
N GLY A 100 4.33 -8.04 8.93
CA GLY A 100 5.65 -8.60 9.19
C GLY A 100 6.60 -8.33 8.02
N LEU A 101 7.83 -7.91 8.34
CA LEU A 101 8.82 -7.46 7.35
C LEU A 101 9.05 -8.44 6.19
N LEU A 102 9.14 -9.74 6.49
CA LEU A 102 9.35 -10.80 5.48
C LEU A 102 8.05 -11.35 4.90
N GLY A 103 6.92 -11.12 5.57
CA GLY A 103 5.59 -11.56 5.16
C GLY A 103 4.80 -10.40 4.57
N TRP A 104 3.59 -10.15 5.07
CA TRP A 104 2.79 -9.00 4.66
C TRP A 104 3.39 -7.67 5.15
N ASN A 105 3.84 -6.82 4.22
CA ASN A 105 4.56 -5.58 4.54
C ASN A 105 4.05 -4.38 3.71
N CYS A 106 4.64 -3.20 3.92
CA CYS A 106 4.24 -1.97 3.25
C CYS A 106 4.36 -2.07 1.73
N GLU A 107 5.45 -2.64 1.22
CA GLU A 107 5.67 -2.76 -0.21
C GLU A 107 4.63 -3.68 -0.86
N HIS A 108 4.34 -4.83 -0.23
CA HIS A 108 3.30 -5.74 -0.69
C HIS A 108 1.95 -5.04 -0.80
N LEU A 109 1.51 -4.33 0.24
CA LEU A 109 0.24 -3.62 0.25
C LEU A 109 0.22 -2.47 -0.76
N GLY A 110 1.25 -1.61 -0.76
CA GLY A 110 1.35 -0.47 -1.65
C GLY A 110 1.31 -0.87 -3.13
N ARG A 111 2.09 -1.89 -3.52
CA ARG A 111 2.09 -2.39 -4.90
C ARG A 111 0.82 -3.16 -5.25
N LEU A 112 0.22 -3.91 -4.33
CA LEU A 112 -1.09 -4.53 -4.56
C LEU A 112 -2.15 -3.48 -4.87
N ILE A 113 -2.20 -2.41 -4.07
CA ILE A 113 -3.16 -1.31 -4.27
C ILE A 113 -2.95 -0.65 -5.62
N ALA A 114 -1.70 -0.27 -5.95
CA ALA A 114 -1.39 0.55 -7.12
C ALA A 114 -1.26 -0.23 -8.43
N THR A 115 -0.95 -1.54 -8.40
CA THR A 115 -0.59 -2.31 -9.61
C THR A 115 -1.17 -3.73 -9.65
N ASN A 116 -1.88 -4.16 -8.60
CA ASN A 116 -2.32 -5.55 -8.42
C ASN A 116 -1.19 -6.58 -8.26
N GLN A 117 0.06 -6.15 -8.05
CA GLN A 117 1.22 -7.04 -7.88
C GLN A 117 1.74 -6.96 -6.45
N PRO A 118 1.36 -7.87 -5.54
CA PRO A 118 1.84 -7.87 -4.16
C PRO A 118 3.26 -8.46 -4.08
N ILE A 119 4.26 -7.75 -4.60
CA ILE A 119 5.67 -8.13 -4.55
C ILE A 119 6.46 -7.21 -3.62
N SER A 120 7.38 -7.73 -2.81
CA SER A 120 8.39 -6.95 -2.09
C SER A 120 9.77 -7.18 -2.68
N TYR A 121 10.33 -6.13 -3.30
CA TYR A 121 11.69 -6.15 -3.80
C TYR A 121 12.70 -6.12 -2.65
N GLU A 122 12.37 -5.52 -1.51
CA GLU A 122 13.23 -5.57 -0.34
C GLU A 122 13.40 -7.02 0.16
N VAL A 123 12.33 -7.81 0.17
CA VAL A 123 12.40 -9.26 0.47
C VAL A 123 13.15 -10.02 -0.63
N ARG A 124 12.84 -9.73 -1.91
CA ARG A 124 13.46 -10.40 -3.06
C ARG A 124 14.97 -10.19 -3.15
N GLN A 125 15.48 -9.07 -2.65
CA GLN A 125 16.91 -8.73 -2.67
C GLN A 125 17.67 -9.23 -1.43
N GLN A 126 17.00 -9.93 -0.50
CA GLN A 126 17.67 -10.52 0.66
C GLN A 126 18.63 -11.65 0.27
N ILE A 127 19.55 -11.97 1.19
CA ILE A 127 20.50 -13.06 1.00
C ILE A 127 19.80 -14.42 0.93
N TRP A 128 20.37 -15.34 0.15
CA TRP A 128 19.92 -16.72 0.08
C TRP A 128 19.94 -17.37 1.49
N PRO A 129 18.89 -18.13 1.89
CA PRO A 129 17.73 -18.58 1.10
C PRO A 129 16.45 -17.76 1.32
N ILE A 130 16.53 -16.54 1.88
CA ILE A 130 15.37 -15.77 2.32
C ILE A 130 14.36 -15.53 1.19
N PRO A 131 14.76 -15.09 -0.03
CA PRO A 131 13.81 -14.89 -1.12
C PRO A 131 13.04 -16.17 -1.48
N GLN A 132 13.72 -17.31 -1.62
CA GLN A 132 13.08 -18.57 -2.04
C GLN A 132 12.08 -19.08 -1.01
N LEU A 133 12.36 -18.88 0.28
CA LEU A 133 11.45 -19.25 1.36
C LEU A 133 10.24 -18.29 1.47
N ASN A 134 10.30 -17.13 0.82
CA ASN A 134 9.23 -16.11 0.79
C ASN A 134 8.68 -15.90 -0.63
N ASN A 135 8.58 -16.98 -1.42
CA ASN A 135 8.04 -16.98 -2.78
C ASN A 135 8.69 -15.92 -3.71
N ASP A 136 10.01 -15.76 -3.62
CA ASP A 136 10.78 -14.74 -4.33
C ASP A 136 10.27 -13.30 -4.12
N GLY A 137 9.74 -13.05 -2.92
CA GLY A 137 9.16 -11.78 -2.51
C GLY A 137 7.71 -11.58 -2.93
N TRP A 138 7.01 -12.57 -3.49
CA TRP A 138 5.58 -12.47 -3.76
C TRP A 138 4.75 -12.85 -2.53
N HIS A 139 3.70 -12.08 -2.25
CA HIS A 139 2.70 -12.51 -1.28
C HIS A 139 1.79 -13.57 -1.91
N PRO A 140 1.64 -14.77 -1.32
CA PRO A 140 1.02 -15.91 -2.00
C PRO A 140 -0.48 -15.78 -2.25
N SER A 141 -1.22 -15.02 -1.43
CA SER A 141 -2.70 -14.94 -1.52
C SER A 141 -3.28 -13.53 -1.62
N ALA A 142 -2.47 -12.47 -1.44
CA ALA A 142 -3.02 -11.12 -1.21
C ALA A 142 -3.79 -10.59 -2.43
N GLU A 143 -3.36 -10.94 -3.64
CA GLU A 143 -4.08 -10.60 -4.86
C GLU A 143 -5.47 -11.26 -4.89
N ASP A 144 -5.53 -12.56 -4.66
CA ASP A 144 -6.77 -13.33 -4.66
C ASP A 144 -7.72 -12.86 -3.56
N ASP A 145 -7.21 -12.59 -2.37
CA ASP A 145 -8.00 -12.12 -1.23
C ASP A 145 -8.63 -10.76 -1.52
N LEU A 146 -7.86 -9.79 -2.05
CA LEU A 146 -8.40 -8.49 -2.43
C LEU A 146 -9.38 -8.61 -3.61
N ARG A 147 -9.08 -9.42 -4.61
CA ARG A 147 -9.96 -9.66 -5.76
C ARG A 147 -11.31 -10.22 -5.32
N ASN A 148 -11.30 -11.24 -4.47
CA ASN A 148 -12.51 -11.85 -3.92
C ASN A 148 -13.31 -10.84 -3.08
N TYR A 149 -12.62 -10.02 -2.29
CA TYR A 149 -13.25 -8.96 -1.52
C TYR A 149 -13.92 -7.91 -2.41
N LEU A 150 -13.24 -7.46 -3.47
CA LEU A 150 -13.78 -6.51 -4.44
C LEU A 150 -14.97 -7.10 -5.21
N LEU A 151 -14.91 -8.36 -5.66
CA LEU A 151 -16.04 -9.02 -6.32
C LEU A 151 -17.30 -9.03 -5.45
N ALA A 152 -17.15 -9.17 -4.13
CA ALA A 152 -18.27 -9.21 -3.20
C ALA A 152 -18.84 -7.83 -2.82
N HIS A 153 -18.05 -6.76 -2.89
CA HIS A 153 -18.43 -5.45 -2.33
C HIS A 153 -18.40 -4.29 -3.35
N ALA A 154 -17.67 -4.45 -4.45
CA ALA A 154 -17.37 -3.39 -5.42
C ALA A 154 -16.86 -3.97 -6.76
N PRO A 155 -17.64 -4.84 -7.43
CA PRO A 155 -17.19 -5.63 -8.58
C PRO A 155 -16.72 -4.79 -9.78
N GLU A 156 -17.15 -3.54 -9.87
CA GLU A 156 -16.72 -2.59 -10.90
C GLU A 156 -15.24 -2.15 -10.75
N TRP A 157 -14.61 -2.43 -9.61
CA TRP A 157 -13.22 -2.05 -9.31
C TRP A 157 -12.22 -3.21 -9.36
N VAL A 158 -12.69 -4.40 -9.75
CA VAL A 158 -11.83 -5.57 -10.02
C VAL A 158 -10.81 -5.22 -11.11
#